data_AF-A0A5N5DQQ1-F1
#
_entry.id   AF-A0A5N5DQQ1-F1
#
_cell.length_a   1.000
_cell.length_b   1.000
_cell.length_c   1.000
_cell.angle_alpha   90.00
_cell.angle_beta   90.00
_cell.angle_gamma   90.00
#
_symmetry.space_group_name_H-M   'P 1'
#
loop_
_entity.id
_entity.type
_entity.pdbx_description
1 polymer ?
#
loop_
_entity_poly.entity_id
_entity_poly.type
_entity_poly.pdbx_seq_one_letter_code
_entity_poly.pdbx_strand_id
1 'polypeptide(L)'
;MSTTTTTGIFSTLRPLGLPPTPILSIVLTYAINVVATPRMYYSDKLLGENNQDPASLLNRAEQEKGHVSHEQRTKIIRAKAAAANLLEVSPLYLAATLVGWLGGVSPQLQNAYHATWFLSRAGYKWAYLNGQGAARSTLFMVAFFSTLAMLFTGGNALHAKTALFTA
;
A
#
# COMPACT_ATOMS: atom_id res chain seq x y z
N MET A 1 4.82 -16.10 44.31
CA MET A 1 5.95 -16.26 43.36
C MET A 1 5.55 -15.57 42.07
N SER A 2 6.18 -14.42 41.77
CA SER A 2 5.94 -13.68 40.53
C SER A 2 6.83 -14.27 39.44
N THR A 3 6.24 -14.87 38.41
CA THR A 3 6.98 -15.32 37.23
C THR A 3 7.26 -14.13 36.33
N THR A 4 8.45 -13.56 36.48
CA THR A 4 9.02 -12.58 35.56
C THR A 4 9.30 -13.27 34.22
N THR A 5 8.32 -13.29 33.32
CA THR A 5 8.59 -13.57 31.91
C THR A 5 9.21 -12.33 31.30
N THR A 6 10.53 -12.35 31.14
CA THR A 6 11.28 -11.39 30.33
C THR A 6 10.78 -11.49 28.90
N THR A 7 9.86 -10.61 28.53
CA THR A 7 9.40 -10.45 27.16
C THR A 7 10.54 -9.84 26.35
N GLY A 8 11.35 -10.70 25.71
CA GLY A 8 12.40 -10.27 24.81
C GLY A 8 11.86 -9.37 23.69
N ILE A 9 12.77 -8.67 23.00
CA ILE A 9 12.44 -7.63 21.99
C ILE A 9 11.58 -8.13 20.80
N PHE A 10 11.30 -9.44 20.74
CA PHE A 10 10.50 -10.15 19.73
C PHE A 10 9.31 -10.95 20.28
N SER A 11 9.02 -10.93 21.59
CA SER A 11 8.04 -11.83 22.21
C SER A 11 6.58 -11.34 22.17
N THR A 12 6.29 -10.20 21.56
CA THR A 12 4.94 -9.59 21.43
C THR A 12 4.30 -9.80 20.06
N LEU A 13 4.83 -10.72 19.29
CA LEU A 13 4.38 -11.10 17.96
C LEU A 13 3.44 -12.31 18.16
N ARG A 14 2.14 -12.36 17.84
CA ARG A 14 1.43 -12.00 16.60
C ARG A 14 -0.08 -12.30 16.73
N PRO A 15 -1.00 -11.55 16.10
CA PRO A 15 -2.19 -12.15 15.49
C PRO A 15 -1.75 -12.80 14.17
N LEU A 16 -2.07 -14.09 13.94
CA LEU A 16 -1.75 -14.85 12.71
C LEU A 16 -0.26 -15.11 12.42
N GLY A 17 0.63 -15.00 13.39
CA GLY A 17 2.01 -15.41 13.15
C GLY A 17 2.89 -14.40 12.41
N LEU A 18 2.42 -13.21 12.00
CA LEU A 18 3.29 -12.17 11.41
C LEU A 18 3.36 -10.88 12.24
N PRO A 19 4.55 -10.28 12.44
CA PRO A 19 4.66 -9.04 13.19
C PRO A 19 4.05 -7.86 12.40
N PRO A 20 3.25 -6.96 13.03
CA PRO A 20 2.93 -5.67 12.45
C PRO A 20 4.23 -4.87 12.41
N THR A 21 4.92 -5.03 11.30
CA THR A 21 6.23 -4.46 11.07
C THR A 21 6.15 -3.58 9.85
N PRO A 22 7.06 -2.59 9.76
CA PRO A 22 7.33 -1.91 8.49
C PRO A 22 7.51 -2.89 7.32
N ILE A 23 8.00 -4.10 7.58
CA ILE A 23 8.12 -5.20 6.59
C ILE A 23 6.74 -5.60 6.03
N LEU A 24 5.72 -5.79 6.88
CA LEU A 24 4.36 -6.08 6.42
C LEU A 24 3.83 -4.94 5.54
N SER A 25 4.08 -3.68 5.91
CA SER A 25 3.70 -2.53 5.08
C SER A 25 4.37 -2.52 3.72
N ILE A 26 5.65 -2.90 3.64
CA ILE A 26 6.37 -3.07 2.37
C ILE A 26 5.71 -4.18 1.53
N VAL A 27 5.43 -5.34 2.13
CA VAL A 27 4.78 -6.47 1.44
C VAL A 27 3.39 -6.07 0.93
N LEU A 28 2.58 -5.41 1.74
CA LEU A 28 1.24 -4.96 1.35
C LEU A 28 1.30 -3.91 0.23
N THR A 29 2.25 -2.98 0.29
CA THR A 29 2.46 -1.97 -0.75
C THR A 29 2.87 -2.63 -2.07
N TYR A 30 3.76 -3.61 -2.01
CA TYR A 30 4.15 -4.41 -3.16
C TYR A 30 2.98 -5.22 -3.73
N ALA A 31 2.19 -5.88 -2.87
CA ALA A 31 1.03 -6.67 -3.28
C ALA A 31 0.00 -5.84 -4.07
N ILE A 32 -0.27 -4.59 -3.67
CA ILE A 32 -1.18 -3.69 -4.41
C ILE A 32 -0.61 -3.34 -5.79
N ASN A 33 0.72 -3.23 -5.92
CA ASN A 33 1.35 -2.96 -7.20
C ASN A 33 1.30 -4.16 -8.15
N VAL A 34 1.43 -5.38 -7.64
CA VAL A 34 1.42 -6.62 -8.46
C VAL A 34 0.04 -6.96 -9.02
N VAL A 35 -1.04 -6.63 -8.30
CA VAL A 35 -2.41 -6.88 -8.79
C VAL A 35 -2.80 -5.84 -9.83
N ALA A 36 -3.28 -6.25 -11.01
CA ALA A 36 -3.72 -5.35 -12.09
C ALA A 36 -2.62 -4.36 -12.56
N THR A 37 -1.43 -4.90 -12.84
CA THR A 37 -0.37 -4.12 -13.50
C THR A 37 -0.80 -3.72 -14.92
N PRO A 38 -0.25 -2.64 -15.49
CA PRO A 38 -0.53 -2.26 -16.88
C PRO A 38 -0.29 -3.41 -17.88
N ARG A 39 0.68 -4.28 -17.60
CA ARG A 39 1.03 -5.43 -18.44
C ARG A 39 -0.10 -6.46 -18.56
N MET A 40 -0.97 -6.57 -17.56
CA MET A 40 -2.13 -7.48 -17.61
C MET A 40 -3.19 -7.05 -18.64
N TYR A 41 -3.09 -5.84 -19.17
CA TYR A 41 -4.00 -5.29 -20.17
C TYR A 41 -3.37 -5.18 -21.56
N TYR A 42 -2.14 -5.64 -21.75
CA TYR A 42 -1.54 -5.75 -23.06
C TYR A 42 -2.24 -6.84 -23.88
N SER A 43 -2.28 -6.69 -25.20
CA SER A 43 -2.74 -7.75 -26.09
C SER A 43 -1.64 -8.81 -26.23
N ASP A 44 -2.04 -10.05 -26.54
CA ASP A 44 -1.10 -11.17 -26.76
C ASP A 44 -0.05 -10.86 -27.84
N LYS A 45 -0.41 -10.01 -28.80
CA LYS A 45 0.49 -9.52 -29.86
C LYS A 45 1.64 -8.68 -29.30
N LEU A 46 1.37 -7.82 -28.32
CA LEU A 46 2.41 -7.00 -27.67
C LEU A 46 3.29 -7.82 -26.72
N LEU A 47 2.74 -8.86 -26.09
CA LEU A 47 3.49 -9.74 -25.20
C LEU A 47 4.40 -10.71 -25.97
N GLY A 48 4.00 -11.11 -27.19
CA GLY A 48 4.76 -12.04 -28.03
C GLY A 48 5.93 -11.42 -28.81
N GLU A 49 5.93 -10.10 -29.05
CA GLU A 49 6.93 -9.47 -29.93
C GLU A 49 8.25 -9.12 -29.24
N ASN A 50 8.29 -8.75 -27.95
CA ASN A 50 9.55 -8.53 -27.24
C ASN A 50 9.37 -8.26 -25.73
N ASN A 51 9.67 -9.24 -24.86
CA ASN A 51 9.79 -9.01 -23.41
C ASN A 51 11.18 -8.47 -23.00
N GLN A 52 12.04 -8.14 -23.97
CA GLN A 52 13.40 -7.63 -23.75
C GLN A 52 13.39 -6.18 -23.24
N ASP A 53 12.38 -5.39 -23.62
CA ASP A 53 12.20 -4.02 -23.14
C ASP A 53 10.73 -3.75 -22.77
N PRO A 54 10.32 -4.09 -21.54
CA PRO A 54 8.95 -3.93 -21.13
C PRO A 54 8.54 -2.47 -20.86
N ALA A 55 9.49 -1.52 -20.83
CA ALA A 55 9.18 -0.10 -20.70
C ALA A 55 8.71 0.48 -22.05
N SER A 56 9.36 0.10 -23.16
CA SER A 56 8.89 0.51 -24.49
C SER A 56 7.57 -0.13 -24.90
N LEU A 57 7.25 -1.34 -24.42
CA LEU A 57 5.94 -1.97 -24.65
C LEU A 57 4.77 -1.11 -24.16
N LEU A 58 4.93 -0.39 -23.03
CA LEU A 58 3.88 0.48 -22.52
C LEU A 58 3.66 1.71 -23.42
N ASN A 59 4.76 2.31 -23.89
CA ASN A 59 4.70 3.44 -24.82
C ASN A 59 4.16 3.01 -26.19
N ARG A 60 4.53 1.82 -26.69
CA ARG A 60 3.97 1.22 -27.92
C ARG A 60 2.48 0.94 -27.77
N ALA A 61 2.04 0.34 -26.67
CA ALA A 61 0.62 0.11 -26.39
C ALA A 61 -0.21 1.40 -26.32
N GLU A 62 0.41 2.51 -25.90
CA GLU A 62 -0.21 3.83 -25.91
C GLU A 62 -0.24 4.48 -27.30
N GLN A 63 0.68 4.13 -28.22
CA GLN A 63 0.87 4.82 -29.51
C GLN A 63 0.39 4.03 -30.73
N GLU A 64 0.47 2.70 -30.72
CA GLU A 64 0.10 1.83 -31.85
C GLU A 64 -1.42 1.66 -31.94
N LYS A 65 -2.02 2.38 -32.90
CA LYS A 65 -3.45 2.23 -33.23
C LYS A 65 -3.66 0.87 -33.93
N GLY A 66 -4.55 0.04 -33.39
CA GLY A 66 -5.01 -1.22 -34.03
C GLY A 66 -4.62 -2.51 -33.29
N HIS A 67 -3.63 -2.48 -32.40
CA HIS A 67 -3.19 -3.65 -31.62
C HIS A 67 -3.78 -3.72 -30.20
N VAL A 68 -4.34 -2.60 -29.71
CA VAL A 68 -4.94 -2.46 -28.38
C VAL A 68 -6.30 -1.77 -28.52
N SER A 69 -7.34 -2.32 -27.91
CA SER A 69 -8.67 -1.71 -27.94
C SER A 69 -8.68 -0.38 -27.16
N HIS A 70 -9.64 0.50 -27.47
CA HIS A 70 -9.79 1.76 -26.74
C HIS A 70 -9.99 1.54 -25.22
N GLU A 71 -10.73 0.49 -24.86
CA GLU A 71 -10.96 0.09 -23.48
C GLU A 71 -9.65 -0.36 -22.79
N GLN A 72 -8.87 -1.23 -23.45
CA GLN A 72 -7.58 -1.69 -22.93
C GLN A 72 -6.61 -0.53 -22.73
N ARG A 73 -6.50 0.38 -23.71
CA ARG A 73 -5.67 1.58 -23.60
C ARG A 73 -6.09 2.46 -22.41
N THR A 74 -7.39 2.64 -22.21
CA THR A 74 -7.93 3.37 -21.07
C THR A 74 -7.56 2.71 -19.73
N LYS A 75 -7.63 1.37 -19.65
CA LYS A 75 -7.21 0.62 -18.45
C LYS A 75 -5.70 0.72 -18.19
N ILE A 76 -4.86 0.69 -19.23
CA ILE A 76 -3.40 0.88 -19.11
C ILE A 76 -3.08 2.25 -18.51
N ILE A 77 -3.65 3.33 -19.07
CA ILE A 77 -3.44 4.70 -18.58
C ILE A 77 -3.91 4.83 -17.13
N ARG A 78 -5.09 4.28 -16.81
CA ARG A 78 -5.63 4.27 -15.45
C ARG A 78 -4.77 3.48 -14.47
N ALA A 79 -4.26 2.33 -14.86
CA ALA A 79 -3.37 1.50 -14.05
C ALA A 79 -2.05 2.23 -13.74
N LYS A 80 -1.46 2.92 -14.74
CA LYS A 80 -0.26 3.73 -14.58
C LYS A 80 -0.48 4.89 -13.59
N ALA A 81 -1.59 5.61 -13.75
CA ALA A 81 -1.95 6.70 -12.84
C ALA A 81 -2.20 6.20 -11.40
N ALA A 82 -2.86 5.06 -11.23
CA ALA A 82 -3.08 4.46 -9.92
C ALA A 82 -1.76 4.01 -9.25
N ALA A 83 -0.82 3.48 -10.03
CA ALA A 83 0.52 3.11 -9.54
C ALA A 83 1.35 4.33 -9.13
N ALA A 84 1.35 5.39 -9.94
CA ALA A 84 2.01 6.66 -9.59
C ALA A 84 1.45 7.24 -8.29
N ASN A 85 0.12 7.26 -8.15
CA ASN A 85 -0.52 7.72 -6.92
C ASN A 85 -0.13 6.87 -5.69
N LEU A 86 0.05 5.55 -5.86
CA LEU A 86 0.52 4.70 -4.77
C LEU A 86 1.95 5.09 -4.36
N LEU A 87 2.84 5.33 -5.31
CA LEU A 87 4.21 5.76 -5.03
C LEU A 87 4.26 7.09 -4.27
N GLU A 88 3.40 8.04 -4.61
CA GLU A 88 3.31 9.34 -3.94
C GLU A 88 2.88 9.22 -2.46
N VAL A 89 1.93 8.33 -2.15
CA VAL A 89 1.40 8.19 -0.78
C VAL A 89 2.17 7.18 0.08
N SER A 90 2.95 6.29 -0.54
CA SER A 90 3.68 5.22 0.16
C SER A 90 4.66 5.73 1.22
N PRO A 91 5.47 6.78 0.99
CA PRO A 91 6.39 7.29 2.00
C PRO A 91 5.69 7.69 3.31
N LEU A 92 4.54 8.37 3.22
CA LEU A 92 3.79 8.78 4.39
C LEU A 92 3.22 7.56 5.16
N TYR A 93 2.71 6.56 4.43
CA TYR A 93 2.22 5.32 5.04
C TYR A 93 3.33 4.52 5.73
N LEU A 94 4.52 4.44 5.12
CA LEU A 94 5.69 3.80 5.71
C LEU A 94 6.17 4.54 6.97
N ALA A 95 6.21 5.88 6.92
CA ALA A 95 6.54 6.70 8.08
C ALA A 95 5.53 6.49 9.23
N ALA A 96 4.23 6.52 8.93
CA ALA A 96 3.17 6.27 9.92
C ALA A 96 3.30 4.86 10.54
N THR A 97 3.61 3.84 9.74
CA THR A 97 3.84 2.48 10.23
C THR A 97 5.03 2.43 11.18
N LEU A 98 6.15 3.03 10.79
CA LEU A 98 7.37 3.03 11.58
C LEU A 98 7.16 3.76 12.91
N VAL A 99 6.51 4.91 12.89
CA VAL A 99 6.19 5.69 14.09
C VAL A 99 5.24 4.93 15.02
N GLY A 100 4.20 4.28 14.47
CA GLY A 100 3.30 3.41 15.23
C GLY A 100 4.04 2.25 15.91
N TRP A 101 4.97 1.63 15.19
CA TRP A 101 5.80 0.54 15.72
C TRP A 101 6.76 1.01 16.81
N LEU A 102 7.53 2.08 16.56
CA LEU A 102 8.49 2.64 17.53
C LEU A 102 7.80 3.18 18.80
N GLY A 103 6.61 3.78 18.62
CA GLY A 103 5.77 4.28 19.71
C GLY A 103 5.15 3.17 20.55
N GLY A 104 5.22 1.91 20.13
CA GLY A 104 4.66 0.79 20.88
C GLY A 104 3.13 0.72 20.83
N VAL A 105 2.51 1.20 19.74
CA VAL A 105 1.07 1.05 19.52
C VAL A 105 0.70 -0.44 19.52
N SER A 106 -0.44 -0.80 20.10
CA SER A 106 -0.83 -2.20 20.21
C SER A 106 -0.90 -2.90 18.84
N PRO A 107 -0.46 -4.17 18.73
CA PRO A 107 -0.48 -4.91 17.46
C PRO A 107 -1.85 -4.95 16.80
N GLN A 108 -2.91 -5.07 17.59
CA GLN A 108 -4.30 -5.13 17.12
C GLN A 108 -4.68 -3.83 16.39
N LEU A 109 -4.31 -2.68 16.96
CA LEU A 109 -4.64 -1.39 16.38
C LEU A 109 -3.80 -1.10 15.12
N GLN A 110 -2.50 -1.46 15.14
CA GLN A 110 -1.66 -1.37 13.94
C GLN A 110 -2.22 -2.23 12.80
N ASN A 111 -2.61 -3.48 13.09
CA ASN A 111 -3.22 -4.36 12.09
C ASN A 111 -4.52 -3.80 11.53
N ALA A 112 -5.36 -3.15 12.36
CA ALA A 112 -6.56 -2.50 11.90
C ALA A 112 -6.25 -1.36 10.91
N TYR A 113 -5.23 -0.54 11.18
CA TYR A 113 -4.78 0.50 10.24
C TYR A 113 -4.22 -0.09 8.95
N HIS A 114 -3.38 -1.12 9.04
CA HIS A 114 -2.83 -1.80 7.85
C HIS A 114 -3.92 -2.41 6.98
N ALA A 115 -4.88 -3.12 7.58
CA ALA A 115 -6.00 -3.72 6.87
C ALA A 115 -6.89 -2.65 6.22
N THR A 116 -7.25 -1.61 6.97
CA THR A 116 -8.05 -0.48 6.47
C THR A 116 -7.37 0.19 5.29
N TRP A 117 -6.07 0.49 5.42
CA TRP A 117 -5.28 1.07 4.34
C TRP A 117 -5.21 0.15 3.13
N PHE A 118 -4.83 -1.11 3.32
CA PHE A 118 -4.66 -2.08 2.23
C PHE A 118 -5.96 -2.29 1.45
N LEU A 119 -7.07 -2.59 2.14
CA LEU A 119 -8.37 -2.80 1.52
C LEU A 119 -8.85 -1.54 0.80
N SER A 120 -8.64 -0.36 1.40
CA SER A 120 -8.99 0.91 0.76
C SER A 120 -8.16 1.18 -0.49
N ARG A 121 -6.87 0.85 -0.49
CA ARG A 121 -6.00 1.02 -1.66
C ARG A 121 -6.29 -0.01 -2.77
N ALA A 122 -6.58 -1.25 -2.39
CA ALA A 122 -7.03 -2.29 -3.33
C ALA A 122 -8.37 -1.88 -3.99
N GLY A 123 -9.33 -1.45 -3.18
CA GLY A 123 -10.61 -0.93 -3.65
C GLY A 123 -10.44 0.34 -4.50
N TYR A 124 -9.58 1.28 -4.09
CA TYR A 124 -9.25 2.48 -4.85
C TYR A 124 -8.76 2.11 -6.25
N LYS A 125 -7.80 1.18 -6.36
CA LYS A 125 -7.26 0.74 -7.65
C LYS A 125 -8.34 0.10 -8.51
N TRP A 126 -9.17 -0.77 -7.93
CA TRP A 126 -10.32 -1.36 -8.62
C TRP A 126 -11.29 -0.29 -9.14
N ALA A 127 -11.68 0.67 -8.30
CA ALA A 127 -12.59 1.75 -8.68
C ALA A 127 -11.98 2.63 -9.78
N TYR A 128 -10.68 2.90 -9.69
CA TYR A 128 -9.93 3.64 -10.70
C TYR A 128 -9.99 2.96 -12.06
N LEU A 129 -9.71 1.66 -12.13
CA LEU A 129 -9.72 0.88 -13.36
C LEU A 129 -11.11 0.82 -14.00
N ASN A 130 -12.15 0.69 -13.18
CA ASN A 130 -13.55 0.62 -13.61
C ASN A 130 -14.20 1.99 -13.84
N GLY A 131 -13.46 3.10 -13.68
CA GLY A 131 -13.99 4.44 -13.93
C GLY A 131 -15.02 4.91 -12.89
N GLN A 132 -15.04 4.31 -11.69
CA GLN A 132 -15.95 4.67 -10.61
C GLN A 132 -15.39 5.85 -9.81
N GLY A 133 -15.62 7.07 -10.31
CA GLY A 133 -15.03 8.30 -9.75
C GLY A 133 -15.35 8.54 -8.27
N ALA A 134 -16.60 8.38 -7.86
CA ALA A 134 -17.02 8.59 -6.47
C ALA A 134 -16.36 7.56 -5.52
N ALA A 135 -16.48 6.27 -5.82
CA ALA A 135 -15.86 5.20 -5.04
C ALA A 135 -14.34 5.38 -4.92
N ARG A 136 -13.67 5.76 -6.02
CA ARG A 136 -12.24 6.08 -6.03
C ARG A 136 -11.92 7.18 -5.02
N SER A 137 -12.63 8.31 -5.05
CA SER A 137 -12.35 9.43 -4.13
C SER A 137 -12.61 9.05 -2.67
N THR A 138 -13.69 8.34 -2.38
CA THR A 138 -14.01 7.88 -1.03
C THR A 138 -12.92 6.94 -0.49
N LEU A 139 -12.54 5.93 -1.27
CA LEU A 139 -11.53 4.95 -0.86
C LEU A 139 -10.14 5.58 -0.70
N PHE A 140 -9.81 6.60 -1.51
CA PHE A 140 -8.62 7.41 -1.31
C PHE A 140 -8.63 8.10 0.05
N MET A 141 -9.73 8.78 0.39
CA MET A 141 -9.85 9.49 1.66
C MET A 141 -9.78 8.55 2.86
N VAL A 142 -10.42 7.37 2.79
CA VAL A 142 -10.33 6.36 3.86
C VAL A 142 -8.88 5.92 4.08
N ALA A 143 -8.13 5.61 3.00
CA ALA A 143 -6.73 5.24 3.11
C ALA A 143 -5.87 6.39 3.66
N PHE A 144 -6.13 7.62 3.22
CA PHE A 144 -5.41 8.81 3.66
C PHE A 144 -5.63 9.10 5.15
N PHE A 145 -6.89 9.14 5.59
CA PHE A 145 -7.21 9.36 7.01
C PHE A 145 -6.75 8.21 7.90
N SER A 146 -6.82 6.96 7.43
CA SER A 146 -6.23 5.82 8.15
C SER A 146 -4.71 6.01 8.34
N THR A 147 -4.02 6.57 7.35
CA THR A 147 -2.59 6.85 7.45
C THR A 147 -2.29 7.95 8.48
N LEU A 148 -3.05 9.06 8.42
CA LEU A 148 -2.90 10.15 9.39
C LEU A 148 -3.25 9.72 10.81
N ALA A 149 -4.32 8.95 10.99
CA ALA A 149 -4.71 8.42 12.29
C ALA A 149 -3.59 7.55 12.88
N MET A 150 -3.02 6.62 12.10
CA MET A 150 -1.89 5.81 12.53
C MET A 150 -0.67 6.67 12.89
N LEU A 151 -0.37 7.69 12.09
CA LEU A 151 0.74 8.61 12.33
C LEU A 151 0.57 9.37 13.65
N PHE A 152 -0.61 9.93 13.92
CA PHE A 152 -0.87 10.67 15.15
C PHE A 152 -0.92 9.76 16.37
N THR A 153 -1.58 8.62 16.29
CA THR A 153 -1.61 7.64 17.38
C THR A 153 -0.20 7.15 17.71
N GLY A 154 0.59 6.82 16.70
CA GLY A 154 1.99 6.43 16.87
C GLY A 154 2.86 7.57 17.42
N GLY A 155 2.69 8.78 16.90
CA GLY A 155 3.46 9.95 17.31
C GLY A 155 3.20 10.31 18.77
N ASN A 156 1.95 10.28 19.21
CA ASN A 156 1.58 10.50 20.60
C ASN A 156 2.18 9.42 21.52
N ALA A 157 2.13 8.15 21.11
CA ALA A 157 2.70 7.05 21.88
C ALA A 157 4.24 7.16 21.97
N LEU A 158 4.89 7.51 20.86
CA LEU A 158 6.34 7.73 20.81
C LEU A 158 6.75 8.92 21.69
N HIS A 159 6.02 10.03 21.62
CA HIS A 159 6.27 11.20 22.45
C HIS A 159 6.19 10.86 23.95
N ALA A 160 5.11 10.18 24.38
CA ALA A 160 4.93 9.75 25.76
C ALA A 160 6.09 8.86 26.24
N LYS A 161 6.59 7.97 25.37
CA LYS A 161 7.74 7.12 25.67
C LYS A 161 9.04 7.90 25.78
N THR A 162 9.27 8.89 24.91
CA THR A 162 10.49 9.70 24.94
C THR A 162 10.53 10.72 26.08
N ALA A 163 9.37 11.23 26.51
CA ALA A 163 9.26 12.20 27.60
C ALA A 163 9.82 11.65 28.93
N LEU A 164 9.79 10.33 29.13
CA LEU A 164 10.37 9.64 30.29
C LEU A 164 11.90 9.79 30.38
N PHE A 165 12.60 10.05 29.27
CA PHE A 165 14.05 10.18 29.23
C PHE A 165 14.51 11.65 29.30
N THR A 166 13.57 12.59 29.23
CA THR A 166 13.85 14.04 29.26
C THR A 166 13.33 14.72 30.53
N ALA A 167 12.65 13.97 31.40
CA ALA A 167 12.19 14.40 32.72
C ALA A 167 13.18 13.96 33.80
#